data_AF-A0A3B9FKZ7-F1
#
_entry.id   AF-A0A3B9FKZ7-F1
#
_cell.length_a   1.000
_cell.length_b   1.000
_cell.length_c   1.000
_cell.angle_alpha   90.00
_cell.angle_beta   90.00
_cell.angle_gamma   90.00
#
_symmetry.space_group_name_H-M   'P 1'
#
loop_
_entity.id
_entity.type
_entity.pdbx_description
1 polymer ?
#
loop_
_entity_poly.entity_id
_entity_poly.type
_entity_poly.pdbx_seq_one_letter_code
_entity_poly.pdbx_strand_id
1 'polypeptide(L)'
;MQDRKGWMLPCEKCGEIIKYDGVSLPSHTCPHCGAARPHTLKGNPLLPFLFFFGGWLVFGLLNPLEWSEDSLLFASFGSFMLLLWFKVCLPIHLEMRKSSLPKSKEQTQGSRALGCLSAGFLSGGILSLIMFFATYEWPEEVHYDYTPTIELTGYPIFVDPGDLSGMSSDAGGKIVPTLEAGPSTFPVSAVYGEKTKIRFVNRMEFPVRVFSVDANGSSTHASYLGQDFGSSDMNSYVGQTWLVTNDTGKPLLYFIAEKGAEGEIGRAPILSESLGN
;
A
#
# COMPACT_ATOMS: atom_id res chain seq x y z
N MET A 1 9.80 58.36 6.06
CA MET A 1 9.16 57.06 6.37
C MET A 1 8.75 56.45 5.05
N GLN A 2 9.33 55.30 4.68
CA GLN A 2 9.03 54.64 3.40
C GLN A 2 7.59 54.14 3.40
N ASP A 3 6.79 54.60 2.44
CA ASP A 3 5.50 54.01 2.07
C ASP A 3 5.73 52.56 1.68
N ARG A 4 5.57 51.64 2.64
CA ARG A 4 5.38 50.24 2.30
C ARG A 4 4.07 50.19 1.53
N LYS A 5 4.15 49.96 0.21
CA LYS A 5 3.00 49.57 -0.62
C LYS A 5 2.37 48.35 0.05
N GLY A 6 1.35 48.60 0.88
CA GLY A 6 0.62 47.57 1.58
C GLY A 6 -0.02 46.65 0.55
N TRP A 7 0.03 45.35 0.79
CA TRP A 7 -0.63 44.39 -0.08
C TRP A 7 -2.12 44.68 -0.04
N MET A 8 -2.85 44.54 -1.14
CA MET A 8 -4.29 44.76 -1.18
C MET A 8 -4.95 43.39 -1.23
N LEU A 9 -5.78 43.05 -0.24
CA LEU A 9 -6.45 41.75 -0.16
C LEU A 9 -7.97 41.94 0.00
N PRO A 10 -8.78 41.09 -0.65
CA PRO A 10 -10.23 41.15 -0.52
C PRO A 10 -10.66 40.83 0.91
N CYS A 11 -11.64 41.57 1.41
CA CYS A 11 -12.31 41.26 2.67
C CYS A 11 -13.09 39.95 2.55
N GLU A 12 -12.95 39.05 3.51
CA GLU A 12 -13.63 37.74 3.49
C GLU A 12 -15.16 37.84 3.56
N LYS A 13 -15.70 38.90 4.16
CA LYS A 13 -17.16 39.07 4.34
C LYS A 13 -17.85 39.72 3.13
N CYS A 14 -17.22 40.72 2.51
CA CYS A 14 -17.85 41.49 1.42
C CYS A 14 -17.11 41.44 0.09
N GLY A 15 -15.92 40.82 0.02
CA GLY A 15 -15.13 40.69 -1.21
C GLY A 15 -14.41 41.97 -1.65
N GLU A 16 -14.65 43.09 -0.96
CA GLU A 16 -14.09 44.41 -1.30
C GLU A 16 -12.59 44.44 -1.05
N ILE A 17 -11.83 45.03 -1.98
CA ILE A 17 -10.37 45.03 -1.90
C ILE A 17 -9.93 46.12 -0.92
N ILE A 18 -9.31 45.71 0.18
CA ILE A 18 -8.84 46.62 1.21
C ILE A 18 -7.37 46.38 1.50
N LYS A 19 -6.71 47.36 2.13
CA LYS A 19 -5.30 47.25 2.50
C LYS A 19 -5.10 46.11 3.51
N TYR A 20 -4.16 45.23 3.22
CA TYR A 20 -3.70 44.17 4.09
C TYR A 20 -2.67 44.75 5.06
N ASP A 21 -3.09 44.89 6.31
CA ASP A 21 -2.25 45.39 7.40
C ASP A 21 -1.67 44.24 8.26
N GLY A 22 -1.85 42.98 7.87
CA GLY A 22 -1.33 41.79 8.55
C GLY A 22 -2.40 40.87 9.16
N VAL A 23 -1.97 39.89 9.97
CA VAL A 23 -2.88 39.00 10.71
C VAL A 23 -3.60 39.81 11.78
N SER A 24 -4.93 39.92 11.62
CA SER A 24 -5.88 40.76 12.36
C SER A 24 -5.49 41.16 13.79
N LEU A 25 -5.01 42.39 13.97
CA LEU A 25 -5.07 43.08 15.25
C LEU A 25 -6.53 43.54 15.50
N PRO A 26 -7.03 43.53 16.76
CA PRO A 26 -8.44 43.81 17.10
C PRO A 26 -9.00 45.15 16.61
N SER A 27 -8.13 46.10 16.24
CA SER A 27 -8.47 47.46 15.82
C SER A 27 -8.75 47.63 14.32
N HIS A 28 -8.56 46.59 13.50
CA HIS A 28 -8.67 46.70 12.03
C HIS A 28 -9.98 46.10 11.52
N THR A 29 -10.96 46.95 11.26
CA THR A 29 -12.25 46.57 10.66
C THR A 29 -12.26 46.82 9.15
N CYS A 30 -13.05 46.05 8.40
CA CYS A 30 -13.33 46.38 7.01
C CYS A 30 -14.06 47.73 6.94
N PRO A 31 -13.55 48.73 6.19
CA PRO A 31 -14.20 50.03 6.06
C PRO A 31 -15.54 49.95 5.31
N HIS A 32 -15.79 48.89 4.55
CA HIS A 32 -17.00 48.72 3.74
C HIS A 32 -18.11 47.93 4.45
N CYS A 33 -17.77 46.88 5.20
CA CYS A 33 -18.77 45.99 5.81
C CYS A 33 -18.66 45.85 7.34
N GLY A 34 -17.72 46.57 7.95
CA GLY A 34 -17.49 46.56 9.40
C GLY A 34 -16.96 45.23 9.96
N ALA A 35 -16.50 44.30 9.12
CA ALA A 35 -15.96 43.03 9.58
C ALA A 35 -14.73 43.25 10.48
N ALA A 36 -14.80 42.82 11.75
CA ALA A 36 -13.73 42.99 12.74
C ALA A 36 -12.45 42.20 12.44
N ARG A 37 -12.51 41.25 11.50
CA ARG A 37 -11.36 40.51 10.98
C ARG A 37 -11.53 40.37 9.47
N PRO A 38 -11.16 41.40 8.69
CA PRO A 38 -11.37 41.37 7.25
C PRO A 38 -10.50 40.33 6.55
N HIS A 39 -9.38 39.97 7.16
CA HIS A 39 -8.45 38.94 6.72
C HIS A 39 -8.22 37.99 7.89
N THR A 40 -8.75 36.76 7.83
CA THR A 40 -8.52 35.75 8.86
C THR A 40 -7.56 34.66 8.37
N LEU A 41 -6.83 34.05 9.30
CA LEU A 41 -6.11 32.80 9.01
C LEU A 41 -7.07 31.64 8.68
N LYS A 42 -8.34 31.72 9.09
CA LYS A 42 -9.36 30.69 8.84
C LYS A 42 -9.91 30.71 7.41
N GLY A 43 -9.97 31.88 6.75
CA GLY A 43 -10.33 32.00 5.32
C GLY A 43 -9.15 31.80 4.37
N ASN A 44 -7.93 31.64 4.91
CA ASN A 44 -6.73 31.35 4.15
C ASN A 44 -6.48 29.84 4.18
N PRO A 45 -6.87 29.06 3.15
CA PRO A 45 -6.68 27.61 3.16
C PRO A 45 -5.19 27.23 3.06
N LEU A 46 -4.27 28.20 3.09
CA LEU A 46 -2.86 27.98 3.36
C LEU A 46 -2.63 27.04 4.54
N LEU A 47 -3.39 27.17 5.63
CA LEU A 47 -3.14 26.34 6.81
C LEU A 47 -3.47 24.85 6.54
N PRO A 48 -4.65 24.51 5.99
CA PRO A 48 -4.92 23.18 5.42
C PRO A 48 -3.89 22.71 4.39
N PHE A 49 -3.48 23.57 3.45
CA PHE A 49 -2.53 23.19 2.40
C PHE A 49 -1.09 23.01 2.91
N LEU A 50 -0.66 23.78 3.90
CA LEU A 50 0.62 23.61 4.58
C LEU A 50 0.62 22.38 5.48
N PHE A 51 -0.50 22.09 6.14
CA PHE A 51 -0.66 20.83 6.88
C PHE A 51 -0.66 19.64 5.93
N PHE A 52 -1.34 19.74 4.78
CA PHE A 52 -1.37 18.70 3.77
C PHE A 52 0.03 18.47 3.17
N PHE A 53 0.70 19.53 2.71
CA PHE A 53 2.04 19.43 2.14
C PHE A 53 3.10 19.04 3.18
N GLY A 54 3.09 19.64 4.36
CA GLY A 54 3.99 19.32 5.46
C GLY A 54 3.77 17.89 5.98
N GLY A 55 2.51 17.46 6.06
CA GLY A 55 2.14 16.08 6.36
C GLY A 55 2.69 15.11 5.32
N TRP A 56 2.55 15.42 4.03
CA TRP A 56 3.12 14.63 2.93
C TRP A 56 4.65 14.55 2.98
N LEU A 57 5.33 15.65 3.33
CA LEU A 57 6.79 15.65 3.50
C LEU A 57 7.24 14.76 4.65
N VAL A 58 6.60 14.89 5.83
CA VAL A 58 6.92 14.05 6.99
C VAL A 58 6.60 12.59 6.70
N PHE A 59 5.47 12.33 6.06
CA PHE A 59 5.05 10.99 5.66
C PHE A 59 6.03 10.36 4.66
N GLY A 60 6.47 11.11 3.64
CA GLY A 60 7.46 10.63 2.67
C GLY A 60 8.84 10.40 3.29
N LEU A 61 9.24 11.19 4.29
CA LEU A 61 10.50 11.00 5.01
C LEU A 61 10.48 9.78 5.93
N LEU A 62 9.36 9.52 6.61
CA LEU A 62 9.22 8.38 7.51
C LEU A 62 8.86 7.09 6.76
N ASN A 63 8.22 7.21 5.60
CA ASN A 63 7.67 6.16 4.77
C ASN A 63 7.07 4.98 5.57
N PRO A 64 6.11 5.24 6.49
CA PRO A 64 5.62 4.22 7.42
C PRO A 64 4.86 3.09 6.73
N LEU A 65 4.48 3.26 5.46
CA LEU A 65 3.76 2.28 4.64
C LEU A 65 4.64 1.68 3.53
N GLU A 66 5.95 1.92 3.56
CA GLU A 66 6.93 1.38 2.61
C GLU A 66 6.56 1.60 1.13
N TRP A 67 5.95 2.74 0.81
CA TRP A 67 5.57 3.07 -0.56
C TRP A 67 6.79 3.27 -1.45
N SER A 68 6.60 2.96 -2.73
CA SER A 68 7.62 3.17 -3.75
C SER A 68 8.06 4.63 -3.84
N GLU A 69 9.32 4.86 -4.23
CA GLU A 69 9.87 6.21 -4.42
C GLU A 69 9.03 7.03 -5.41
N ASP A 70 8.52 6.37 -6.45
CA ASP A 70 7.66 7.00 -7.47
C ASP A 70 6.33 7.47 -6.88
N SER A 71 5.66 6.65 -6.06
CA SER A 71 4.41 7.04 -5.40
C SER A 71 4.62 8.22 -4.43
N LEU A 72 5.71 8.19 -3.65
CA LEU A 72 6.06 9.28 -2.75
C LEU A 72 6.39 10.58 -3.51
N LEU A 73 7.09 10.47 -4.64
CA LEU A 73 7.39 11.59 -5.52
C LEU A 73 6.09 12.19 -6.09
N PHE A 74 5.19 11.38 -6.62
CA PHE A 74 3.93 11.87 -7.20
C PHE A 74 3.02 12.55 -6.17
N ALA A 75 2.95 12.02 -4.95
CA ALA A 75 2.17 12.62 -3.87
C ALA A 75 2.76 13.96 -3.40
N SER A 76 4.06 14.00 -3.16
CA SER A 76 4.76 15.21 -2.66
C SER A 76 4.83 16.31 -3.72
N PHE A 77 5.18 15.96 -4.96
CA PHE A 77 5.24 16.88 -6.10
C PHE A 77 3.85 17.43 -6.45
N GLY A 78 2.82 16.58 -6.50
CA GLY A 78 1.44 17.00 -6.77
C GLY A 78 0.94 17.98 -5.72
N SER A 79 1.15 17.66 -4.45
CA SER A 79 0.80 18.53 -3.32
C SER A 79 1.52 19.88 -3.37
N PHE A 80 2.81 19.89 -3.73
CA PHE A 80 3.60 21.11 -3.89
C PHE A 80 3.07 22.00 -5.03
N MET A 81 2.77 21.40 -6.20
CA MET A 81 2.26 22.14 -7.36
C MET A 81 0.90 22.78 -7.08
N LEU A 82 0.03 22.08 -6.34
CA LEU A 82 -1.24 22.66 -5.89
C LEU A 82 -1.04 23.79 -4.86
N LEU A 83 -0.09 23.66 -3.94
CA LEU A 83 0.27 24.71 -3.00
C LEU A 83 0.76 25.97 -3.74
N LEU A 84 1.66 25.81 -4.70
CA LEU A 84 2.15 26.92 -5.54
C LEU A 84 1.02 27.57 -6.34
N TRP A 85 0.17 26.78 -6.97
CA TRP A 85 -0.97 27.30 -7.71
C TRP A 85 -1.90 28.11 -6.80
N PHE A 86 -2.25 27.56 -5.63
CA PHE A 86 -3.13 28.22 -4.67
C PHE A 86 -2.53 29.52 -4.13
N LYS A 87 -1.23 29.53 -3.79
CA LYS A 87 -0.57 30.69 -3.18
C LYS A 87 -0.19 31.78 -4.17
N VAL A 88 0.26 31.40 -5.36
CA VAL A 88 0.87 32.33 -6.33
C VAL A 88 -0.09 32.61 -7.47
N CYS A 89 -0.61 31.58 -8.12
CA CYS A 89 -1.39 31.74 -9.36
C CYS A 89 -2.83 32.22 -9.10
N LEU A 90 -3.52 31.67 -8.10
CA LEU A 90 -4.92 32.01 -7.82
C LEU A 90 -5.14 33.50 -7.48
N PRO A 91 -4.35 34.16 -6.61
CA PRO A 91 -4.49 35.59 -6.36
C PRO A 91 -4.31 36.43 -7.62
N ILE A 92 -3.33 36.08 -8.46
CA ILE A 92 -3.08 36.75 -9.74
C ILE A 92 -4.28 36.56 -10.70
N HIS A 93 -4.87 35.36 -10.72
CA HIS A 93 -6.06 35.07 -11.52
C HIS A 93 -7.29 35.90 -11.10
N LEU A 94 -7.52 36.00 -9.78
CA LEU A 94 -8.61 36.79 -9.22
C LEU A 94 -8.44 38.29 -9.54
N GLU A 95 -7.21 38.80 -9.43
CA GLU A 95 -6.89 40.19 -9.76
C GLU A 95 -7.09 40.49 -11.26
N MET A 96 -6.62 39.59 -12.13
CA MET A 96 -6.79 39.73 -13.59
C MET A 96 -8.26 39.69 -14.04
N ARG A 97 -9.12 38.96 -13.33
CA ARG A 97 -10.56 38.86 -13.62
C ARG A 97 -11.32 40.11 -13.18
N LYS A 98 -10.85 40.81 -12.16
CA LYS A 98 -11.44 42.08 -11.67
C LYS A 98 -11.07 43.29 -12.53
N SER A 99 -9.93 43.27 -13.22
CA SER A 99 -9.52 44.35 -14.13
C SER A 99 -10.36 44.35 -15.42
N SER A 100 -11.55 44.97 -15.41
CA SER A 100 -12.43 45.18 -16.56
C SER A 100 -12.05 46.40 -17.41
N LEU A 101 -10.77 46.75 -17.48
CA LEU A 101 -10.26 47.86 -18.30
C LEU A 101 -9.70 47.33 -19.63
N PRO A 102 -9.84 48.07 -20.74
CA PRO A 102 -9.28 47.68 -22.02
C PRO A 102 -7.76 47.57 -21.90
N LYS A 103 -7.25 46.33 -21.92
CA LYS A 103 -5.82 46.02 -21.80
C LYS A 103 -5.11 46.30 -23.12
N SER A 104 -3.92 46.87 -23.05
CA SER A 104 -3.05 47.04 -24.23
C SER A 104 -2.64 45.66 -24.81
N LYS A 105 -2.18 45.60 -26.06
CA LYS A 105 -1.75 44.34 -26.71
C LYS A 105 -0.69 43.58 -25.91
N GLU A 106 0.29 44.28 -25.34
CA GLU A 106 1.34 43.68 -24.48
C GLU A 106 0.78 43.12 -23.17
N GLN A 107 -0.14 43.85 -22.54
CA GLN A 107 -0.80 43.41 -21.31
C GLN A 107 -1.72 42.20 -21.56
N THR A 108 -2.27 42.09 -22.77
CA THR A 108 -3.06 40.94 -23.22
C THR A 108 -2.19 39.70 -23.44
N GLN A 109 -0.98 39.85 -23.98
CA GLN A 109 -0.04 38.75 -24.17
C GLN A 109 0.53 38.24 -22.84
N GLY A 110 0.89 39.14 -21.92
CA GLY A 110 1.33 38.77 -20.57
C GLY A 110 0.24 38.05 -19.77
N SER A 111 -1.02 38.52 -19.87
CA SER A 111 -2.17 37.87 -19.24
C SER A 111 -2.41 36.44 -19.77
N ARG A 112 -2.18 36.20 -21.06
CA ARG A 112 -2.28 34.85 -21.66
C ARG A 112 -1.18 33.92 -21.19
N ALA A 113 0.07 34.40 -21.14
CA ALA A 113 1.20 33.60 -20.64
C ALA A 113 1.02 33.22 -19.16
N LEU A 114 0.59 34.15 -18.31
CA LEU A 114 0.25 33.89 -16.90
C LEU A 114 -0.93 32.91 -16.75
N GLY A 115 -1.91 33.00 -17.65
CA GLY A 115 -3.02 32.04 -17.73
C GLY A 115 -2.54 30.61 -18.05
N CYS A 116 -1.67 30.46 -19.04
CA CYS A 116 -1.07 29.17 -19.41
C CYS A 116 -0.22 28.57 -18.29
N LEU A 117 0.63 29.39 -17.63
CA LEU A 117 1.43 28.95 -16.48
C LEU A 117 0.53 28.50 -15.32
N SER A 118 -0.50 29.28 -14.99
CA SER A 118 -1.49 28.92 -13.98
C SER A 118 -2.20 27.60 -14.30
N ALA A 119 -2.62 27.41 -15.55
CA ALA A 119 -3.24 26.15 -15.99
C ALA A 119 -2.27 24.98 -15.88
N GLY A 120 -0.99 25.18 -16.22
CA GLY A 120 0.06 24.15 -16.12
C GLY A 120 0.34 23.70 -14.68
N PHE A 121 0.42 24.63 -13.72
CA PHE A 121 0.61 24.27 -12.31
C PHE A 121 -0.60 23.51 -11.75
N LEU A 122 -1.81 23.92 -12.10
CA LEU A 122 -3.03 23.25 -11.67
C LEU A 122 -3.16 21.85 -12.28
N SER A 123 -3.00 21.73 -13.61
CA SER A 123 -3.12 20.46 -14.31
C SER A 123 -2.00 19.50 -13.91
N GLY A 124 -0.77 19.99 -13.78
CA GLY A 124 0.37 19.20 -13.31
C GLY A 124 0.16 18.67 -11.89
N GLY A 125 -0.34 19.51 -10.98
CA GLY A 125 -0.65 19.10 -9.61
C GLY A 125 -1.74 18.01 -9.56
N ILE A 126 -2.85 18.22 -10.29
CA ILE A 126 -3.95 17.24 -10.37
C ILE A 126 -3.48 15.94 -11.01
N LEU A 127 -2.78 16.01 -12.14
CA LEU A 127 -2.32 14.83 -12.88
C LEU A 127 -1.30 14.03 -12.07
N SER A 128 -0.42 14.70 -11.34
CA SER A 128 0.51 14.04 -10.41
C SER A 128 -0.24 13.30 -9.31
N LEU A 129 -1.31 13.88 -8.74
CA LEU A 129 -2.13 13.18 -7.75
C LEU A 129 -2.92 12.01 -8.36
N ILE A 130 -3.40 12.13 -9.59
CA ILE A 130 -4.03 11.02 -10.32
C ILE A 130 -3.01 9.89 -10.54
N MET A 131 -1.78 10.22 -10.95
CA MET A 131 -0.70 9.25 -11.11
C MET A 131 -0.34 8.61 -9.77
N PHE A 132 -0.37 9.36 -8.67
CA PHE A 132 -0.25 8.79 -7.33
C PHE A 132 -1.35 7.74 -7.09
N PHE A 133 -2.63 8.05 -7.30
CA PHE A 133 -3.70 7.05 -7.12
C PHE A 133 -3.63 5.87 -8.12
N ALA A 134 -3.00 6.05 -9.28
CA ALA A 134 -2.82 4.99 -10.27
C ALA A 134 -1.60 4.09 -9.99
N THR A 135 -0.56 4.63 -9.33
CA THR A 135 0.65 3.91 -8.93
C THR A 135 0.59 3.42 -7.48
N TYR A 136 -0.37 3.93 -6.72
CA TYR A 136 -0.68 3.47 -5.38
C TYR A 136 -1.29 2.07 -5.47
N GLU A 137 -0.47 1.07 -5.18
CA GLU A 137 -0.97 -0.24 -4.79
C GLU A 137 -1.77 -0.05 -3.49
N TRP A 138 -3.09 -0.21 -3.58
CA TRP A 138 -3.93 -0.23 -2.39
C TRP A 138 -3.37 -1.28 -1.43
N PRO A 139 -3.27 -1.01 -0.12
CA PRO A 139 -3.01 -2.06 0.85
C PRO A 139 -4.02 -3.18 0.57
N GLU A 140 -3.52 -4.40 0.40
CA GLU A 140 -4.34 -5.57 0.09
C GLU A 140 -5.63 -5.49 0.92
N GLU A 141 -6.78 -5.56 0.24
CA GLU A 141 -8.05 -5.63 0.94
C GLU A 141 -7.92 -6.72 2.01
N VAL A 142 -8.17 -6.36 3.27
CA VAL A 142 -8.36 -7.35 4.32
C VAL A 142 -9.64 -8.11 3.96
N HIS A 143 -9.48 -9.12 3.11
CA HIS A 143 -10.53 -10.04 2.73
C HIS A 143 -10.88 -10.80 4.00
N TYR A 144 -12.01 -10.45 4.60
CA TYR A 144 -12.67 -11.36 5.54
C TYR A 144 -13.10 -12.56 4.71
N ASP A 145 -12.25 -13.58 4.71
CA ASP A 145 -12.45 -14.81 3.99
C ASP A 145 -13.57 -15.58 4.69
N TYR A 146 -14.80 -15.36 4.25
CA TYR A 146 -15.97 -16.14 4.66
C TYR A 146 -16.04 -17.47 3.91
N THR A 147 -15.02 -17.84 3.13
CA THR A 147 -14.97 -19.19 2.57
C THR A 147 -14.96 -20.17 3.73
N PRO A 148 -15.95 -21.09 3.78
CA PRO A 148 -16.00 -22.06 4.86
C PRO A 148 -14.69 -22.86 4.82
N THR A 149 -14.06 -23.05 5.98
CA THR A 149 -12.77 -23.74 6.09
C THR A 149 -12.88 -24.94 7.01
N ILE A 150 -12.16 -26.00 6.66
CA ILE A 150 -11.96 -27.17 7.51
C ILE A 150 -10.50 -27.19 7.93
N GLU A 151 -10.23 -27.18 9.25
CA GLU A 151 -8.86 -27.25 9.74
C GLU A 151 -8.32 -28.68 9.57
N LEU A 152 -7.22 -28.79 8.83
CA LEU A 152 -6.54 -30.05 8.58
C LEU A 152 -5.58 -30.35 9.72
N THR A 153 -5.49 -31.63 10.07
CA THR A 153 -4.53 -32.10 11.07
C THR A 153 -3.13 -32.21 10.45
N GLY A 154 -2.17 -31.50 11.05
CA GLY A 154 -0.75 -31.66 10.73
C GLY A 154 -0.11 -32.74 11.58
N TYR A 155 0.60 -33.66 10.93
CA TYR A 155 1.26 -34.79 11.59
C TYR A 155 2.78 -34.56 11.63
N PRO A 156 3.41 -34.54 12.82
CA PRO A 156 4.86 -34.38 12.93
C PRO A 156 5.61 -35.53 12.27
N ILE A 157 6.74 -35.20 11.67
CA ILE A 157 7.72 -36.17 11.16
C ILE A 157 8.94 -36.10 12.07
N PHE A 158 9.13 -37.15 12.86
CA PHE A 158 10.33 -37.31 13.66
C PHE A 158 11.40 -38.00 12.82
N VAL A 159 12.51 -37.31 12.60
CA VAL A 159 13.65 -37.84 11.84
C VAL A 159 14.85 -37.90 12.76
N ASP A 160 15.50 -39.05 12.82
CA ASP A 160 16.74 -39.20 13.57
C ASP A 160 17.83 -38.33 12.93
N PRO A 161 18.65 -37.61 13.73
CA PRO A 161 19.72 -36.75 13.20
C PRO A 161 20.73 -37.47 12.29
N GLY A 162 20.84 -38.80 12.41
CA GLY A 162 21.72 -39.63 11.59
C GLY A 162 21.20 -39.91 10.17
N ASP A 163 19.89 -39.77 9.95
CA ASP A 163 19.25 -40.00 8.64
C ASP A 163 19.21 -38.73 7.78
N LEU A 164 19.62 -37.59 8.35
CA LEU A 164 19.68 -36.30 7.70
C LEU A 164 21.11 -36.04 7.19
N SER A 165 21.32 -36.25 5.89
CA SER A 165 22.44 -35.59 5.23
C SER A 165 22.13 -34.09 5.12
N GLY A 166 23.14 -33.23 5.33
CA GLY A 166 22.98 -31.76 5.25
C GLY A 166 22.36 -31.29 3.92
N MET A 167 22.00 -30.01 3.83
CA MET A 167 21.36 -29.33 2.68
C MET A 167 21.30 -30.17 1.39
N SER A 168 20.14 -30.78 1.09
CA SER A 168 19.97 -31.51 -0.17
C SER A 168 19.50 -30.55 -1.25
N SER A 169 20.26 -30.51 -2.35
CA SER A 169 19.92 -29.75 -3.55
C SER A 169 20.02 -30.65 -4.76
N ASP A 170 19.12 -30.48 -5.72
CA ASP A 170 19.22 -31.17 -7.01
C ASP A 170 20.42 -30.65 -7.82
N ALA A 171 20.68 -31.26 -8.98
CA ALA A 171 21.77 -30.88 -9.87
C ALA A 171 21.66 -29.42 -10.40
N GLY A 172 20.49 -28.79 -10.25
CA GLY A 172 20.24 -27.38 -10.59
C GLY A 172 20.36 -26.42 -9.39
N GLY A 173 20.76 -26.91 -8.21
CA GLY A 173 20.88 -26.12 -6.99
C GLY A 173 19.54 -25.82 -6.31
N LYS A 174 18.45 -26.49 -6.70
CA LYS A 174 17.14 -26.32 -6.07
C LYS A 174 17.06 -27.22 -4.84
N ILE A 175 16.61 -26.66 -3.73
CA ILE A 175 16.41 -27.39 -2.48
C ILE A 175 15.30 -28.43 -2.67
N VAL A 176 15.61 -29.68 -2.31
CA VAL A 176 14.70 -30.83 -2.37
C VAL A 176 14.48 -31.38 -0.97
N PRO A 177 13.40 -32.15 -0.72
CA PRO A 177 13.25 -32.83 0.56
C PRO A 177 14.39 -33.82 0.80
N THR A 178 14.83 -33.96 2.05
CA THR A 178 15.91 -34.90 2.42
C THR A 178 15.42 -36.35 2.61
N LEU A 179 14.11 -36.56 2.69
CA LEU A 179 13.48 -37.88 2.82
C LEU A 179 12.46 -38.10 1.72
N GLU A 180 12.42 -39.32 1.20
CA GLU A 180 11.39 -39.77 0.29
C GLU A 180 10.16 -40.28 1.05
N ALA A 181 8.98 -40.17 0.41
CA ALA A 181 7.73 -40.67 0.96
C ALA A 181 7.71 -42.21 0.94
N GLY A 182 7.20 -42.83 2.00
CA GLY A 182 7.18 -44.27 2.11
C GLY A 182 6.71 -44.81 3.47
N PRO A 183 6.67 -46.15 3.62
CA PRO A 183 6.14 -46.80 4.83
C PRO A 183 6.85 -46.44 6.13
N SER A 184 8.11 -46.01 6.03
CA SER A 184 8.97 -45.66 7.16
C SER A 184 9.04 -44.15 7.43
N THR A 185 8.39 -43.31 6.62
CA THR A 185 8.45 -41.84 6.74
C THR A 185 7.05 -41.26 6.82
N PHE A 186 6.50 -40.82 5.69
CA PHE A 186 5.16 -40.26 5.55
C PHE A 186 4.48 -40.86 4.30
N PRO A 187 3.15 -40.94 4.28
CA PRO A 187 2.44 -41.65 3.22
C PRO A 187 2.56 -40.96 1.86
N VAL A 188 2.62 -41.75 0.78
CA VAL A 188 2.43 -41.25 -0.59
C VAL A 188 0.99 -40.79 -0.80
N SER A 189 0.75 -39.98 -1.83
CA SER A 189 -0.60 -39.56 -2.17
C SER A 189 -1.47 -40.71 -2.67
N ALA A 190 -2.76 -40.65 -2.37
CA ALA A 190 -3.74 -41.53 -2.98
C ALA A 190 -3.78 -41.37 -4.51
N VAL A 191 -3.96 -42.49 -5.23
CA VAL A 191 -4.03 -42.50 -6.72
C VAL A 191 -5.30 -41.83 -7.24
N TYR A 192 -6.38 -41.89 -6.46
CA TYR A 192 -7.68 -41.35 -6.82
C TYR A 192 -8.25 -40.54 -5.66
N GLY A 193 -8.79 -39.36 -5.99
CA GLY A 193 -9.43 -38.46 -5.04
C GLY A 193 -10.31 -37.46 -5.76
N GLU A 194 -11.40 -37.05 -5.11
CA GLU A 194 -12.20 -35.91 -5.59
C GLU A 194 -11.37 -34.63 -5.50
N LYS A 195 -11.65 -33.66 -6.39
CA LYS A 195 -10.97 -32.36 -6.36
C LYS A 195 -11.34 -31.61 -5.08
N THR A 196 -10.34 -31.02 -4.44
CA THR A 196 -10.49 -30.16 -3.26
C THR A 196 -9.54 -28.97 -3.36
N LYS A 197 -9.62 -28.04 -2.40
CA LYS A 197 -8.69 -26.92 -2.28
C LYS A 197 -8.07 -26.92 -0.90
N ILE A 198 -6.80 -26.53 -0.83
CA ILE A 198 -6.05 -26.42 0.42
C ILE A 198 -5.32 -25.07 0.46
N ARG A 199 -5.20 -24.50 1.66
CA ARG A 199 -4.40 -23.31 1.94
C ARG A 199 -3.52 -23.57 3.16
N PHE A 200 -2.24 -23.24 3.05
CA PHE A 200 -1.28 -23.33 4.15
C PHE A 200 -1.11 -21.97 4.82
N VAL A 201 -0.94 -21.97 6.15
CA VAL A 201 -0.60 -20.77 6.91
C VAL A 201 0.55 -21.08 7.85
N ASN A 202 1.68 -20.41 7.66
CA ASN A 202 2.85 -20.61 8.49
C ASN A 202 2.76 -19.74 9.76
N ARG A 203 2.71 -20.36 10.93
CA ARG A 203 2.79 -19.69 12.25
C ARG A 203 4.06 -20.09 13.00
N MET A 204 5.01 -20.70 12.31
CA MET A 204 6.35 -20.95 12.85
C MET A 204 7.15 -19.66 12.88
N GLU A 205 8.12 -19.59 13.79
CA GLU A 205 9.08 -18.47 13.89
C GLU A 205 10.12 -18.46 12.75
N PHE A 206 10.04 -19.40 11.81
CA PHE A 206 10.99 -19.56 10.71
C PHE A 206 10.28 -19.90 9.39
N PRO A 207 10.91 -19.62 8.23
CA PRO A 207 10.32 -19.93 6.94
C PRO A 207 10.26 -21.43 6.66
N VAL A 208 9.23 -21.83 5.92
CA VAL A 208 8.99 -23.23 5.54
C VAL A 208 8.75 -23.36 4.04
N ARG A 209 8.96 -24.58 3.52
CA ARG A 209 8.65 -24.96 2.14
C ARG A 209 7.57 -26.02 2.13
N VAL A 210 6.65 -25.91 1.19
CA VAL A 210 5.53 -26.84 1.00
C VAL A 210 5.73 -27.58 -0.32
N PHE A 211 5.58 -28.90 -0.27
CA PHE A 211 5.71 -29.80 -1.41
C PHE A 211 4.44 -30.64 -1.55
N SER A 212 3.97 -30.83 -2.79
CA SER A 212 2.99 -31.86 -3.09
C SER A 212 3.70 -33.19 -3.33
N VAL A 213 3.25 -34.25 -2.68
CA VAL A 213 3.76 -35.61 -2.91
C VAL A 213 2.87 -36.27 -3.95
N ASP A 214 3.42 -37.02 -4.89
CA ASP A 214 2.63 -37.81 -5.84
C ASP A 214 2.42 -39.26 -5.37
N ALA A 215 1.69 -40.04 -6.15
CA ALA A 215 1.43 -41.45 -5.82
C ALA A 215 2.68 -42.35 -5.89
N ASN A 216 3.76 -41.86 -6.52
CA ASN A 216 5.06 -42.55 -6.60
C ASN A 216 6.01 -42.08 -5.49
N GLY A 217 5.59 -41.15 -4.64
CA GLY A 217 6.40 -40.59 -3.56
C GLY A 217 7.34 -39.45 -3.98
N SER A 218 7.29 -39.02 -5.24
CA SER A 218 8.05 -37.87 -5.72
C SER A 218 7.44 -36.57 -5.20
N SER A 219 8.30 -35.66 -4.76
CA SER A 219 7.91 -34.39 -4.15
C SER A 219 8.13 -33.23 -5.12
N THR A 220 7.08 -32.47 -5.41
CA THR A 220 7.13 -31.27 -6.24
C THR A 220 6.96 -30.04 -5.38
N HIS A 221 7.93 -29.12 -5.43
CA HIS A 221 7.85 -27.85 -4.70
C HIS A 221 6.63 -27.05 -5.14
N ALA A 222 5.85 -26.60 -4.17
CA ALA A 222 4.59 -25.92 -4.40
C ALA A 222 4.61 -24.48 -3.88
N SER A 223 5.14 -24.23 -2.67
CA SER A 223 5.20 -22.87 -2.11
C SER A 223 6.34 -22.69 -1.10
N TYR A 224 6.78 -21.44 -0.95
CA TYR A 224 7.69 -20.99 0.11
C TYR A 224 6.95 -19.96 0.97
N LEU A 225 6.90 -20.18 2.28
CA LEU A 225 6.11 -19.37 3.20
C LEU A 225 7.02 -18.78 4.28
N GLY A 226 7.07 -17.45 4.34
CA GLY A 226 7.69 -16.72 5.45
C GLY A 226 6.89 -16.90 6.76
N GLN A 227 7.43 -16.40 7.87
CA GLN A 227 6.72 -16.35 9.14
C GLN A 227 5.43 -15.53 9.00
N ASP A 228 4.31 -16.06 9.50
CA ASP A 228 2.97 -15.45 9.48
C ASP A 228 2.36 -15.23 8.08
N PHE A 229 2.95 -15.81 7.02
CA PHE A 229 2.41 -15.79 5.67
C PHE A 229 1.58 -17.04 5.33
N GLY A 230 0.55 -16.84 4.51
CA GLY A 230 -0.26 -17.91 3.94
C GLY A 230 0.02 -18.13 2.44
N SER A 231 -0.27 -19.32 1.95
CA SER A 231 -0.30 -19.57 0.51
C SER A 231 -1.58 -19.00 -0.12
N SER A 232 -1.57 -18.83 -1.44
CA SER A 232 -2.83 -18.80 -2.20
C SER A 232 -3.54 -20.15 -2.11
N ASP A 233 -4.81 -20.19 -2.52
CA ASP A 233 -5.53 -21.46 -2.65
C ASP A 233 -4.83 -22.39 -3.64
N MET A 234 -4.61 -23.63 -3.23
CA MET A 234 -3.94 -24.65 -4.02
C MET A 234 -4.95 -25.72 -4.38
N ASN A 235 -5.01 -26.08 -5.67
CA ASN A 235 -5.81 -27.23 -6.09
C ASN A 235 -5.17 -28.51 -5.56
N SER A 236 -5.99 -29.38 -4.98
CA SER A 236 -5.57 -30.66 -4.43
C SER A 236 -6.62 -31.74 -4.71
N TYR A 237 -6.36 -32.95 -4.24
CA TYR A 237 -7.28 -34.08 -4.31
C TYR A 237 -7.40 -34.71 -2.93
N VAL A 238 -8.59 -35.21 -2.60
CA VAL A 238 -8.80 -35.94 -1.35
C VAL A 238 -7.82 -37.12 -1.27
N GLY A 239 -7.09 -37.23 -0.16
CA GLY A 239 -6.03 -38.22 0.05
C GLY A 239 -4.66 -37.85 -0.52
N GLN A 240 -4.48 -36.65 -1.07
CA GLN A 240 -3.18 -36.15 -1.47
C GLN A 240 -2.35 -35.74 -0.24
N THR A 241 -1.12 -36.23 -0.17
CA THR A 241 -0.15 -35.87 0.86
C THR A 241 0.60 -34.59 0.48
N TRP A 242 0.72 -33.69 1.46
CA TRP A 242 1.49 -32.47 1.39
C TRP A 242 2.57 -32.50 2.45
N LEU A 243 3.80 -32.22 2.05
CA LEU A 243 4.97 -32.25 2.92
C LEU A 243 5.41 -30.82 3.22
N VAL A 244 5.70 -30.54 4.49
CA VAL A 244 6.29 -29.28 4.94
C VAL A 244 7.71 -29.54 5.42
N THR A 245 8.66 -28.75 4.90
CA THR A 245 10.06 -28.81 5.28
C THR A 245 10.56 -27.44 5.74
N ASN A 246 11.69 -27.40 6.43
CA ASN A 246 12.41 -26.15 6.68
C ASN A 246 13.15 -25.66 5.41
N ASP A 247 13.88 -24.56 5.55
CA ASP A 247 14.72 -23.99 4.50
C ASP A 247 15.81 -24.95 3.99
N THR A 248 16.31 -25.86 4.82
CA THR A 248 17.33 -26.87 4.45
C THR A 248 16.76 -28.15 3.82
N GLY A 249 15.43 -28.26 3.65
CA GLY A 249 14.78 -29.45 3.10
C GLY A 249 14.48 -30.55 4.12
N LYS A 250 14.73 -30.33 5.41
CA LYS A 250 14.40 -31.25 6.50
C LYS A 250 12.87 -31.30 6.69
N PRO A 251 12.24 -32.49 6.61
CA PRO A 251 10.82 -32.66 6.91
C PRO A 251 10.47 -32.26 8.33
N LEU A 252 9.31 -31.62 8.47
CA LEU A 252 8.77 -31.15 9.74
C LEU A 252 7.39 -31.77 9.99
N LEU A 253 6.50 -31.61 9.02
CA LEU A 253 5.09 -32.00 9.13
C LEU A 253 4.63 -32.56 7.78
N TYR A 254 3.63 -33.43 7.81
CA TYR A 254 2.82 -33.70 6.64
C TYR A 254 1.34 -33.48 6.93
N PHE A 255 0.60 -33.20 5.86
CA PHE A 255 -0.85 -33.05 5.87
C PHE A 255 -1.44 -33.97 4.82
N ILE A 256 -2.65 -34.46 5.06
CA ILE A 256 -3.43 -35.19 4.08
C ILE A 256 -4.64 -34.33 3.74
N ALA A 257 -4.85 -34.07 2.45
CA ALA A 257 -6.01 -33.31 2.01
C ALA A 257 -7.29 -34.11 2.25
N GLU A 258 -8.26 -33.50 2.95
CA GLU A 258 -9.53 -34.13 3.29
C GLU A 258 -10.68 -33.60 2.43
N LYS A 259 -11.81 -34.32 2.47
CA LYS A 259 -13.04 -33.90 1.81
C LYS A 259 -13.79 -32.92 2.74
N GLY A 260 -13.76 -31.64 2.39
CA GLY A 260 -14.66 -30.64 2.95
C GLY A 260 -16.04 -30.64 2.27
N ALA A 261 -16.95 -29.81 2.76
CA ALA A 261 -18.19 -29.49 2.06
C ALA A 261 -17.92 -28.77 0.72
N GLU A 262 -18.92 -28.70 -0.16
CA GLU A 262 -18.77 -28.02 -1.44
C GLU A 262 -18.41 -26.55 -1.23
N GLY A 263 -17.27 -26.13 -1.79
CA GLY A 263 -16.74 -24.78 -1.63
C GLY A 263 -15.87 -24.56 -0.40
N GLU A 264 -15.70 -25.56 0.48
CA GLU A 264 -14.76 -25.48 1.59
C GLU A 264 -13.31 -25.58 1.14
N ILE A 265 -12.44 -24.87 1.88
CA ILE A 265 -10.99 -24.96 1.72
C ILE A 265 -10.40 -25.63 2.95
N GLY A 266 -9.59 -26.66 2.73
CA GLY A 266 -8.75 -27.26 3.77
C GLY A 266 -7.71 -26.24 4.24
N ARG A 267 -7.77 -25.84 5.50
CA ARG A 267 -6.79 -24.93 6.11
C ARG A 267 -5.75 -25.77 6.85
N ALA A 268 -4.50 -25.68 6.43
CA ALA A 268 -3.38 -26.38 7.05
C ALA A 268 -2.54 -25.39 7.88
N PRO A 269 -2.88 -25.15 9.17
CA PRO A 269 -2.06 -24.32 10.04
C PRO A 269 -0.77 -25.07 10.41
N ILE A 270 0.37 -24.40 10.24
CA ILE A 270 1.68 -24.92 10.60
C ILE A 270 2.08 -24.23 11.91
N LEU A 271 1.88 -24.92 13.03
CA LEU A 271 2.10 -24.39 14.38
C LEU A 271 3.34 -25.04 15.01
N SER A 272 4.03 -24.30 15.89
CA SER A 272 5.21 -24.80 16.61
C SER A 272 4.88 -25.97 17.53
N GLU A 273 3.71 -25.93 18.17
CA GLU A 273 3.18 -27.01 19.01
C GLU A 273 3.04 -28.33 18.25
N SER A 274 2.88 -28.28 16.93
CA SER A 274 2.73 -29.48 16.10
C SER A 274 4.02 -30.28 15.93
N LEU A 275 5.19 -29.74 16.27
CA LEU A 275 6.47 -30.45 16.15
C LEU A 275 6.81 -31.35 17.34
N GLY A 276 6.06 -31.25 18.45
CA GLY A 276 6.43 -31.88 19.72
C GLY A 276 7.67 -31.22 20.33
N ASN A 277 7.69 -31.14 21.67
CA ASN A 277 8.90 -30.71 22.40
C ASN A 277 9.94 -31.84 22.46
#